data_AF-A0A3Q3KRD7-F1
#
_entry.id   AF-A0A3Q3KRD7-F1
#
_cell.length_a   1.000
_cell.length_b   1.000
_cell.length_c   1.000
_cell.angle_alpha   90.00
_cell.angle_beta   90.00
_cell.angle_gamma   90.00
#
_symmetry.space_group_name_H-M   'P 1'
#
loop_
_entity.id
_entity.type
_entity.pdbx_description
1 polymer ?
#
loop_
_entity_poly.entity_id
_entity_poly.type
_entity_poly.pdbx_seq_one_letter_code
_entity_poly.pdbx_strand_id
1 'polypeptide(L)'
;FFCCTCRVIVLEAQRLQVQPEVTGYLGLDVTLLCQFIQGPEEADISQVQWNLLPPEGKKITIAVFKSQTEVLLFESPLKERVEISEQSLIIRNVEMSDAGLYTCTVTTFPIGLFEKSTNLIVQGEYSNKKLKITQTLLF
;
A
#
# COMPACT_ATOMS: atom_id res chain seq x y z
N PHE A 1 -46.48 2.77 -28.87
CA PHE A 1 -45.15 2.19 -29.11
C PHE A 1 -44.12 3.08 -28.44
N PHE A 2 -43.08 2.47 -27.84
CA PHE A 2 -41.98 3.04 -27.05
C PHE A 2 -42.19 3.17 -25.54
N CYS A 3 -41.93 2.06 -24.84
CA CYS A 3 -41.35 2.09 -23.51
C CYS A 3 -40.08 1.22 -23.57
N CYS A 4 -38.91 1.83 -23.38
CA CYS A 4 -37.72 1.23 -22.75
C CYS A 4 -36.51 2.14 -22.93
N THR A 5 -36.34 3.11 -22.03
CA THR A 5 -35.00 3.56 -21.65
C THR A 5 -34.86 3.33 -20.16
N CYS A 6 -34.57 2.08 -19.78
CA CYS A 6 -34.12 1.80 -18.43
C CYS A 6 -32.71 2.38 -18.31
N ARG A 7 -32.57 3.55 -17.70
CA ARG A 7 -31.27 4.09 -17.31
C ARG A 7 -30.75 3.23 -16.18
N VAL A 8 -29.78 2.37 -16.45
CA VAL A 8 -29.02 1.68 -15.40
C VAL A 8 -28.18 2.74 -14.71
N ILE A 9 -28.52 3.07 -13.47
CA ILE A 9 -27.70 3.93 -12.63
C ILE A 9 -26.57 3.03 -12.11
N VAL A 10 -25.34 3.23 -12.60
CA VAL A 10 -24.17 2.54 -12.07
C VAL A 10 -23.76 3.27 -10.79
N LEU A 11 -24.05 2.67 -9.64
CA LEU A 11 -23.56 3.14 -8.34
C LEU A 11 -22.18 2.55 -8.11
N GLU A 12 -21.19 3.40 -7.83
CA GLU A 12 -19.83 2.97 -7.56
C GLU A 12 -19.76 2.35 -6.15
N ALA A 13 -19.45 1.05 -6.05
CA ALA A 13 -19.39 0.36 -4.77
C ALA A 13 -18.16 0.78 -3.94
N GLN A 14 -18.26 0.68 -2.61
CA GLN A 14 -17.10 0.84 -1.73
C GLN A 14 -15.99 -0.13 -2.15
N ARG A 15 -14.73 0.34 -2.14
CA ARG A 15 -13.59 -0.51 -2.52
C ARG A 15 -12.29 -0.05 -1.90
N LEU A 16 -11.35 -0.97 -1.79
CA LEU A 16 -9.95 -0.63 -1.60
C LEU A 16 -9.25 -0.40 -2.94
N GLN A 17 -8.50 0.69 -3.01
CA GLN A 17 -7.58 1.00 -4.10
C GLN A 17 -6.14 0.77 -3.61
N VAL A 18 -5.42 -0.05 -4.37
CA VAL A 18 -4.01 -0.39 -4.15
C VAL A 18 -3.30 -0.49 -5.49
N GLN A 19 -1.98 -0.44 -5.47
CA GLN A 19 -1.16 -0.86 -6.61
C GLN A 19 -0.88 -2.37 -6.46
N PRO A 20 -1.26 -3.24 -7.42
CA PRO A 20 -1.06 -4.69 -7.28
C PRO A 20 0.42 -5.09 -7.19
N GLU A 21 1.30 -4.29 -7.79
CA GLU A 21 2.74 -4.47 -7.75
C GLU A 21 3.42 -3.10 -7.62
N VAL A 22 4.46 -3.03 -6.79
CA VAL A 22 5.27 -1.83 -6.57
C VAL A 22 6.74 -2.24 -6.61
N THR A 23 7.57 -1.44 -7.29
CA THR A 23 9.03 -1.63 -7.26
C THR A 23 9.64 -0.68 -6.24
N GLY A 24 10.27 -1.23 -5.20
CA GLY A 24 11.15 -0.53 -4.27
C GLY A 24 12.61 -0.63 -4.70
N TYR A 25 13.42 0.35 -4.33
CA TYR A 25 14.86 0.39 -4.62
C TYR A 25 15.64 0.43 -3.32
N LEU A 26 16.78 -0.26 -3.27
CA LEU A 26 17.62 -0.31 -2.08
C LEU A 26 17.96 1.09 -1.54
N GLY A 27 17.82 1.25 -0.22
CA GLY A 27 18.12 2.48 0.49
C GLY A 27 17.13 3.62 0.31
N LEU A 28 16.13 3.46 -0.57
CA LEU A 28 15.06 4.44 -0.76
C LEU A 28 13.81 4.04 0.04
N ASP A 29 12.94 5.01 0.23
CA ASP A 29 11.64 4.79 0.84
C ASP A 29 10.63 4.36 -0.23
N VAL A 30 9.71 3.47 0.14
CA VAL A 30 8.60 3.06 -0.73
C VAL A 30 7.28 3.24 0.01
N THR A 31 6.25 3.64 -0.73
CA THR A 31 4.88 3.76 -0.20
C THR A 31 3.98 2.71 -0.85
N LEU A 32 3.40 1.85 -0.03
CA LEU A 32 2.39 0.88 -0.46
C LEU A 32 1.02 1.53 -0.26
N LEU A 33 0.47 2.01 -1.38
CA LEU A 33 -0.83 2.68 -1.39
C LEU A 33 -1.92 1.72 -0.93
N CYS A 34 -2.66 2.12 0.10
CA CYS A 34 -3.95 1.56 0.46
C CYS A 34 -4.90 2.72 0.72
N GLN A 35 -5.99 2.79 -0.04
CA GLN A 35 -6.98 3.84 0.08
C GLN A 35 -8.38 3.23 0.05
N PHE A 36 -9.19 3.58 1.04
CA PHE A 36 -10.60 3.22 1.07
C PHE A 36 -11.42 4.26 0.31
N ILE A 37 -12.05 3.84 -0.77
CA ILE A 37 -12.95 4.66 -1.58
C ILE A 37 -14.37 4.43 -1.07
N GLN A 38 -14.96 5.50 -0.54
CA GLN A 38 -16.34 5.52 -0.08
C GLN A 38 -17.30 5.27 -1.25
N GLY A 39 -18.42 4.62 -0.95
CA GLY A 39 -19.51 4.38 -1.86
C GLY A 39 -20.68 5.34 -1.56
N PRO A 40 -21.91 5.00 -2.00
CA PRO A 40 -23.09 5.83 -1.73
C PRO A 40 -23.48 5.81 -0.26
N GLU A 41 -23.21 4.70 0.43
CA GLU A 41 -23.35 4.58 1.87
C GLU A 41 -21.99 4.87 2.53
N GLU A 42 -21.95 5.89 3.38
CA GLU A 42 -20.75 6.25 4.13
C GLU A 42 -20.42 5.17 5.16
N ALA A 43 -19.13 4.85 5.27
CA ALA A 43 -18.61 3.88 6.22
C ALA A 43 -17.44 4.45 7.01
N ASP A 44 -17.48 4.29 8.33
CA ASP A 44 -16.39 4.72 9.20
C ASP A 44 -15.31 3.64 9.27
N ILE A 45 -14.05 4.04 9.07
CA ILE A 45 -12.90 3.14 9.23
C ILE A 45 -12.62 2.96 10.72
N SER A 46 -12.85 1.74 11.24
CA SER A 46 -12.58 1.38 12.62
C SER A 46 -11.17 0.82 12.81
N GLN A 47 -10.61 0.18 11.79
CA GLN A 47 -9.28 -0.42 11.86
C GLN A 47 -8.62 -0.53 10.48
N VAL A 48 -7.31 -0.28 10.42
CA VAL A 48 -6.43 -0.65 9.29
C VAL A 48 -5.37 -1.61 9.82
N GLN A 49 -5.14 -2.72 9.13
CA GLN A 49 -4.11 -3.69 9.48
C GLN A 49 -3.24 -4.00 8.27
N TRP A 50 -1.93 -4.00 8.48
CA TRP A 50 -0.95 -4.42 7.49
C TRP A 50 -0.29 -5.73 7.89
N ASN A 51 -0.21 -6.64 6.92
CA ASN A 51 0.47 -7.92 7.07
C ASN A 51 1.47 -8.11 5.93
N LEU A 52 2.59 -8.77 6.20
CA LEU A 52 3.57 -9.21 5.22
C LEU A 52 3.57 -10.74 5.13
N LEU A 53 3.47 -11.27 3.92
CA LEU A 53 3.85 -12.63 3.59
C LEU A 53 5.15 -12.59 2.77
N PRO A 54 6.32 -12.90 3.38
CA PRO A 54 7.57 -13.00 2.65
C PRO A 54 7.52 -14.15 1.61
N PRO A 55 8.37 -14.14 0.57
CA PRO A 55 8.45 -15.21 -0.43
C PRO A 55 8.68 -16.58 0.21
N GLU A 56 9.48 -16.61 1.28
CA GLU A 56 9.74 -17.76 2.11
C GLU A 56 9.40 -17.39 3.57
N GLY A 57 8.39 -18.04 4.14
CA GLY A 57 8.04 -17.82 5.54
C GLY A 57 6.54 -17.88 5.81
N LYS A 58 6.14 -17.22 6.89
CA LYS A 58 4.75 -17.14 7.34
C LYS A 58 4.29 -15.69 7.30
N LYS A 59 2.96 -15.50 7.27
CA LYS A 59 2.33 -14.19 7.40
C LYS A 59 2.69 -13.56 8.76
N ILE A 60 3.15 -12.32 8.73
CA ILE A 60 3.54 -11.51 9.90
C ILE A 60 2.65 -10.27 9.93
N THR A 61 2.07 -9.96 11.09
CA THR A 61 1.40 -8.67 11.29
C THR A 61 2.47 -7.59 11.47
N ILE A 62 2.41 -6.52 10.69
CA ILE A 62 3.36 -5.41 10.76
C ILE A 62 2.82 -4.33 11.70
N ALA A 63 1.60 -3.89 11.43
CA ALA A 63 0.98 -2.76 12.10
C ALA A 63 -0.54 -2.91 12.15
N VAL A 64 -1.14 -2.38 13.22
CA VAL A 64 -2.58 -2.19 13.36
C VAL A 64 -2.85 -0.74 13.78
N PHE A 65 -3.65 -0.03 13.02
CA PHE A 65 -4.10 1.33 13.30
C PHE A 65 -5.59 1.32 13.67
N LYS A 66 -5.91 1.68 14.90
CA LYS A 66 -7.29 1.65 15.43
C LYS A 66 -7.89 3.05 15.51
N SER A 67 -9.13 3.16 15.06
CA SER A 67 -9.97 4.38 15.13
C SER A 67 -9.25 5.67 14.69
N GLN A 68 -8.26 5.54 13.81
CA GLN A 68 -7.42 6.63 13.32
C GLN A 68 -6.60 7.38 14.39
N THR A 69 -6.44 6.82 15.59
CA THR A 69 -5.75 7.51 16.70
C THR A 69 -4.61 6.70 17.30
N GLU A 70 -4.68 5.36 17.26
CA GLU A 70 -3.73 4.48 17.94
C GLU A 70 -3.03 3.56 16.94
N VAL A 71 -1.71 3.68 16.83
CA VAL A 71 -0.86 2.81 16.01
C VAL A 71 -0.18 1.78 16.93
N LEU A 72 -0.37 0.50 16.63
CA LEU A 72 0.28 -0.63 17.27
C LEU A 72 1.25 -1.27 16.26
N LEU A 73 2.55 -1.12 16.50
CA LEU A 73 3.59 -1.78 15.71
C LEU A 73 3.98 -3.11 16.34
N PHE A 74 4.04 -4.16 15.52
CA PHE A 74 4.35 -5.52 15.95
C PHE A 74 5.81 -5.88 15.64
N GLU A 75 6.32 -6.89 16.34
CA GLU A 75 7.67 -7.40 16.11
C GLU A 75 7.79 -7.96 14.69
N SER A 76 8.63 -7.32 13.88
CA SER A 76 8.89 -7.68 12.49
C SER A 76 10.23 -7.09 12.06
N PRO A 77 10.84 -7.60 10.97
CA PRO A 77 12.06 -7.01 10.40
C PRO A 77 11.90 -5.53 10.00
N LEU A 78 10.65 -5.06 9.88
CA LEU A 78 10.29 -3.73 9.44
C LEU A 78 9.96 -2.76 10.59
N LYS A 79 9.90 -3.24 11.85
CA LYS A 79 9.31 -2.50 12.98
C LYS A 79 9.81 -1.07 13.16
N GLU A 80 11.10 -0.83 12.96
CA GLU A 80 11.73 0.50 13.12
C GLU A 80 11.76 1.32 11.83
N ARG A 81 11.32 0.73 10.72
CA ARG A 81 11.37 1.31 9.38
C ARG A 81 9.98 1.53 8.77
N VAL A 82 8.92 1.37 9.55
CA VAL A 82 7.54 1.54 9.05
C VAL A 82 6.84 2.75 9.66
N GLU A 83 6.08 3.42 8.81
CA GLU A 83 5.20 4.51 9.16
C GLU A 83 3.85 4.30 8.49
N ILE A 84 2.77 4.66 9.18
CA ILE A 84 1.42 4.65 8.63
C ILE A 84 1.03 6.09 8.30
N SER A 85 0.63 6.32 7.06
CA SER A 85 0.08 7.61 6.61
C SER A 85 -1.30 7.36 6.02
N GLU A 86 -2.32 7.92 6.65
CA GLU A 86 -3.73 7.60 6.41
C GLU A 86 -4.00 6.09 6.58
N GLN A 87 -4.09 5.33 5.49
CA GLN A 87 -4.20 3.87 5.49
C GLN A 87 -3.01 3.18 4.80
N SER A 88 -2.08 3.96 4.22
CA SER A 88 -0.95 3.47 3.44
C SER A 88 0.25 3.15 4.34
N LEU A 89 1.03 2.15 3.93
CA LEU A 89 2.26 1.75 4.63
C LEU A 89 3.46 2.37 3.92
N ILE A 90 4.27 3.12 4.66
CA ILE A 90 5.56 3.63 4.20
C ILE A 90 6.64 2.75 4.81
N ILE A 91 7.51 2.20 3.96
CA ILE A 91 8.69 1.45 4.38
C ILE A 91 9.92 2.30 4.05
N ARG A 92 10.69 2.63 5.08
CA ARG A 92 11.91 3.44 4.99
C ARG A 92 13.12 2.56 4.71
N ASN A 93 14.10 3.10 4.00
CA ASN A 93 15.39 2.45 3.75
C ASN A 93 15.20 0.97 3.32
N VAL A 94 14.56 0.75 2.17
CA VAL A 94 14.19 -0.58 1.68
C VAL A 94 15.41 -1.50 1.53
N GLU A 95 15.24 -2.75 1.94
CA GLU A 95 16.24 -3.82 1.86
C GLU A 95 15.75 -4.97 0.95
N MET A 96 16.65 -5.79 0.40
CA MET A 96 16.27 -6.92 -0.47
C MET A 96 15.31 -7.90 0.20
N SER A 97 15.44 -8.08 1.52
CA SER A 97 14.58 -8.94 2.35
C SER A 97 13.16 -8.40 2.54
N ASP A 98 12.90 -7.15 2.18
CA ASP A 98 11.58 -6.55 2.31
C ASP A 98 10.64 -6.97 1.17
N ALA A 99 11.16 -7.63 0.13
CA ALA A 99 10.34 -8.16 -0.95
C ALA A 99 9.29 -9.15 -0.42
N GLY A 100 8.08 -9.11 -0.96
CA GLY A 100 6.99 -9.99 -0.52
C GLY A 100 5.60 -9.44 -0.82
N LEU A 101 4.59 -10.17 -0.36
CA LEU A 101 3.19 -9.81 -0.52
C LEU A 101 2.68 -9.07 0.72
N TYR A 102 2.36 -7.80 0.56
CA TYR A 102 1.82 -6.95 1.61
C TYR A 102 0.30 -6.87 1.47
N THR A 103 -0.42 -7.14 2.54
CA THR A 103 -1.88 -7.13 2.57
C THR A 103 -2.39 -6.04 3.50
N CYS A 104 -3.18 -5.13 2.95
CA CYS A 104 -3.93 -4.11 3.69
C CYS A 104 -5.35 -4.62 3.93
N THR A 105 -5.74 -4.71 5.20
CA THR A 105 -7.09 -5.06 5.64
C THR A 105 -7.71 -3.85 6.33
N VAL A 106 -8.81 -3.34 5.77
CA VAL A 106 -9.56 -2.21 6.32
C VAL A 106 -10.91 -2.70 6.83
N THR A 107 -11.15 -2.49 8.12
CA THR A 107 -12.44 -2.78 8.77
C THR A 107 -13.23 -1.50 8.88
N THR A 108 -14.47 -1.56 8.42
CA THR A 108 -15.39 -0.42 8.39
C THR A 108 -16.72 -0.78 9.05
N PHE A 109 -17.40 0.21 9.62
CA PHE A 109 -18.76 0.07 10.14
C PHE A 109 -19.70 1.02 9.39
N PRO A 110 -20.90 0.58 8.99
CA PRO A 110 -21.48 -0.76 9.14
C PRO A 110 -21.11 -1.75 8.02
N ILE A 111 -20.37 -1.32 6.99
CA ILE A 111 -20.22 -2.06 5.73
C ILE A 111 -19.42 -3.36 5.87
N GLY A 112 -18.41 -3.40 6.74
CA GLY A 112 -17.63 -4.60 7.02
C GLY A 112 -16.17 -4.51 6.58
N LEU A 113 -15.60 -5.63 6.17
CA LEU A 113 -14.15 -5.80 5.99
C LEU A 113 -13.76 -5.85 4.51
N PHE A 114 -12.73 -5.09 4.16
CA PHE A 114 -12.13 -5.05 2.84
C PHE A 114 -10.66 -5.44 2.93
N GLU A 115 -10.18 -6.21 1.95
CA GLU A 115 -8.78 -6.63 1.91
C GLU A 115 -8.25 -6.55 0.48
N LYS A 116 -7.03 -6.01 0.33
CA LYS A 116 -6.26 -6.07 -0.92
C LYS A 116 -4.78 -6.19 -0.65
N SER A 117 -4.06 -6.72 -1.63
CA SER A 117 -2.63 -6.97 -1.54
C SER A 117 -1.84 -6.25 -2.62
N THR A 118 -0.59 -5.91 -2.27
CA THR A 118 0.43 -5.32 -3.11
C THR A 118 1.68 -6.19 -3.05
N ASN A 119 2.18 -6.63 -4.20
CA ASN A 119 3.46 -7.32 -4.32
C ASN A 119 4.59 -6.28 -4.37
N LEU A 120 5.47 -6.28 -3.36
CA LEU A 120 6.67 -5.44 -3.38
C LEU A 120 7.83 -6.22 -3.99
N ILE A 121 8.33 -5.71 -5.10
CA ILE A 121 9.57 -6.18 -5.72
C ILE A 121 10.68 -5.21 -5.31
N VAL A 122 11.81 -5.73 -4.84
CA VAL A 122 12.98 -4.90 -4.51
C VAL A 122 14.05 -5.06 -5.58
N GLN A 123 14.52 -3.94 -6.09
CA GLN A 123 15.63 -3.85 -7.04
C GLN A 123 16.82 -3.14 -6.41
N GLY A 124 18.00 -3.31 -7.01
CA GLY A 124 19.23 -2.64 -6.59
C GLY A 124 19.14 -1.11 -6.63
N GLU A 125 20.21 -0.42 -6.22
CA GLU A 125 20.23 1.04 -6.14
C GLU A 125 19.65 1.74 -7.37
N TYR A 126 18.85 2.78 -7.15
CA TYR A 126 18.40 3.69 -8.19
C TYR A 126 19.61 4.49 -8.72
N SER A 127 20.39 3.88 -9.61
CA SER A 127 21.45 4.60 -10.30
C SER A 127 20.80 5.63 -11.23
N ASN A 128 20.95 6.91 -10.93
CA ASN A 128 20.73 7.99 -11.89
C ASN A 128 21.72 7.82 -13.05
N LYS A 129 21.44 6.92 -14.00
CA LYS A 129 22.19 6.81 -15.27
C LYS A 129 21.80 7.92 -16.25
N LYS A 130 21.71 9.17 -15.78
CA LYS A 130 21.55 10.34 -16.65
C LYS A 130 22.41 11.51 -16.15
N LEU A 131 23.44 11.81 -16.97
CA LEU A 131 24.39 12.92 -16.94
C LEU A 131 25.52 12.92 -15.88
N LYS A 132 26.50 12.02 -16.05
CA LYS A 132 27.89 12.50 -16.09
C LYS A 132 28.23 12.78 -17.55
N ILE A 133 27.80 13.93 -18.08
CA ILE A 133 28.48 14.45 -19.28
C ILE A 133 29.88 14.78 -18.82
N THR A 134 30.83 14.00 -19.31
CA THR A 134 32.25 14.28 -19.24
C THR A 134 32.45 15.71 -19.72
N GLN A 135 32.76 16.63 -18.82
CA GLN A 135 33.40 17.88 -19.22
C GLN A 135 34.82 17.50 -19.63
N THR A 136 34.93 16.96 -20.84
CA THR A 136 36.21 16.76 -21.51
C THR A 136 36.79 18.14 -21.72
N LEU A 137 37.85 18.45 -20.98
CA LEU A 137 38.75 19.55 -21.27
C LEU A 137 39.17 19.45 -22.74
N LEU A 138 38.82 20.46 -23.54
CA LEU A 138 39.41 20.68 -24.86
C LEU A 138 39.69 22.18 -25.00
N PHE A 139 40.98 22.50 -24.88
CA PHE A 139 41.74 23.71 -25.25
C PHE A 139 41.37 25.04 -24.59
#